data_AF-A0A0W0F316-F1
#
_entry.id   AF-A0A0W0F316-F1
#
_cell.length_a   1.000
_cell.length_b   1.000
_cell.length_c   1.000
_cell.angle_alpha   90.00
_cell.angle_beta   90.00
_cell.angle_gamma   90.00
#
_symmetry.space_group_name_H-M   'P 1'
#
loop_
_entity.id
_entity.type
_entity.pdbx_description
1 polymer ?
#
loop_
_entity_poly.entity_id
_entity_poly.type
_entity_poly.pdbx_seq_one_letter_code
_entity_poly.pdbx_strand_id
1 'polypeptide(L)'
;MNRAECPLQLLHMDTVSLFPTLSFNGNHSFNLITDDFTNWVSAAPLKQKNAVQTHLCEIISVLENLESSQIHNWRVSFICHDNAKEFLDRKLSSWLHECGIQLQVTVPYAYKQVGKAERMNWTIEEMAQTMLADADLLLYFREDIKCAVYILNCLPTSTLPKDMTPYEALHSSKPDVSHFRVFGCQCWFFISEEIQTKGGSNYREGIFVSYEEN
;
A
#
# COMPACT_ATOMS: atom_id res chain seq x y z
N MET A 1 2.67 -8.42 -23.03
CA MET A 1 3.55 -8.63 -21.87
C MET A 1 2.88 -9.64 -20.96
N ASN A 2 3.65 -10.58 -20.40
CA ASN A 2 3.10 -11.71 -19.64
C ASN A 2 2.99 -11.34 -18.15
N ARG A 3 2.10 -12.03 -17.44
CA ARG A 3 2.01 -11.99 -15.97
C ARG A 3 3.39 -12.30 -15.36
N ALA A 4 3.69 -11.70 -14.21
CA ALA A 4 4.85 -12.08 -13.42
C ALA A 4 4.84 -13.59 -13.10
N GLU A 5 6.03 -14.18 -13.08
CA GLU A 5 6.30 -15.59 -12.82
C GLU A 5 6.76 -15.84 -11.38
N CYS A 6 7.21 -14.80 -10.69
CA CYS A 6 7.59 -14.82 -9.28
C CYS A 6 7.28 -13.48 -8.59
N PRO A 7 7.22 -13.47 -7.24
CA PRO A 7 7.09 -12.23 -6.47
C PRO A 7 8.18 -11.21 -6.81
N LEU A 8 7.81 -9.94 -6.72
CA LEU A 8 8.61 -8.75 -7.00
C LEU A 8 9.03 -8.56 -8.46
N GLN A 9 8.85 -9.54 -9.36
CA GLN A 9 9.28 -9.38 -10.74
C GLN A 9 8.69 -8.13 -11.43
N LEU A 10 7.42 -7.84 -11.18
CA LEU A 10 6.71 -6.69 -11.75
C LEU A 10 5.86 -6.01 -10.68
N LEU A 11 6.13 -4.73 -10.44
CA LEU A 11 5.30 -3.87 -9.62
C LEU A 11 4.47 -2.93 -10.51
N HIS A 12 3.17 -2.83 -10.24
CA HIS A 12 2.30 -1.82 -10.82
C HIS A 12 2.16 -0.67 -9.86
N MET A 13 2.33 0.56 -10.35
CA MET A 13 2.17 1.78 -9.57
C MET A 13 1.07 2.64 -10.17
N ASP A 14 0.21 3.16 -9.30
CA ASP A 14 -0.87 4.07 -9.67
C ASP A 14 -1.14 5.06 -8.53
N THR A 15 -1.67 6.24 -8.88
CA THR A 15 -2.00 7.30 -7.93
C THR A 15 -3.50 7.54 -7.88
N VAL A 16 -4.09 7.26 -6.72
CA VAL A 16 -5.50 7.53 -6.43
C VAL A 16 -5.67 8.95 -5.89
N SER A 17 -6.42 9.80 -6.59
CA SER A 17 -6.72 11.16 -6.15
C SER A 17 -7.81 11.20 -5.07
N LEU A 18 -7.65 12.06 -4.07
CA LEU A 18 -8.66 12.29 -3.02
C LEU A 18 -9.57 13.48 -3.34
N PHE A 19 -9.34 14.17 -4.47
CA PHE A 19 -10.12 15.34 -4.87
C PHE A 19 -11.64 15.04 -4.88
N PRO A 20 -12.50 15.96 -4.38
CA PRO A 20 -12.19 17.31 -3.91
C PRO A 20 -11.75 17.43 -2.45
N THR A 21 -11.77 16.34 -1.69
CA THR A 21 -11.58 16.37 -0.23
C THR A 21 -10.18 15.89 0.16
N LEU A 22 -9.36 16.80 0.70
CA LEU A 22 -8.09 16.43 1.31
C LEU A 22 -8.32 15.53 2.53
N SER A 23 -7.38 14.63 2.80
CA SER A 23 -7.36 13.91 4.08
C SER A 23 -7.14 14.86 5.26
N PHE A 24 -7.43 14.41 6.48
CA PHE A 24 -7.20 15.14 7.73
C PHE A 24 -5.77 15.67 7.83
N ASN A 25 -4.80 14.87 7.36
CA ASN A 25 -3.37 15.18 7.38
C ASN A 25 -2.91 16.08 6.20
N GLY A 26 -3.85 16.50 5.34
CA GLY A 26 -3.63 17.37 4.19
C GLY A 26 -3.07 16.66 2.95
N ASN A 27 -3.18 15.33 2.89
CA ASN A 27 -2.81 14.55 1.70
C ASN A 27 -3.85 14.73 0.59
N HIS A 28 -3.39 14.77 -0.66
CA HIS A 28 -4.22 14.99 -1.84
C HIS A 28 -4.42 13.75 -2.70
N SER A 29 -3.58 12.73 -2.52
CA SER A 29 -3.63 11.45 -3.21
C SER A 29 -2.99 10.33 -2.38
N PHE A 30 -3.12 9.09 -2.84
CA PHE A 30 -2.38 7.93 -2.36
C PHE A 30 -1.63 7.29 -3.52
N ASN A 31 -0.38 6.86 -3.28
CA ASN A 31 0.34 6.00 -4.19
C ASN A 31 0.07 4.55 -3.81
N LEU A 32 -0.41 3.76 -4.75
CA LEU A 32 -0.65 2.33 -4.60
C LEU A 32 0.37 1.56 -5.44
N ILE A 33 1.10 0.64 -4.80
CA ILE A 33 2.08 -0.22 -5.46
C ILE A 33 1.62 -1.66 -5.28
N THR A 34 1.27 -2.33 -6.38
CA THR A 34 0.77 -3.70 -6.39
C THR A 34 1.79 -4.65 -7.01
N ASP A 35 2.13 -5.72 -6.31
CA ASP A 35 2.92 -6.82 -6.88
C ASP A 35 2.05 -7.69 -7.81
N ASP A 36 2.50 -7.83 -9.07
CA ASP A 36 1.73 -8.53 -10.11
C ASP A 36 1.59 -10.04 -9.84
N PHE A 37 2.52 -10.66 -9.10
CA PHE A 37 2.44 -12.09 -8.85
C PHE A 37 1.50 -12.41 -7.67
N THR A 38 1.72 -11.75 -6.55
CA THR A 38 1.13 -12.02 -5.23
C THR A 38 -0.18 -11.30 -4.95
N ASN A 39 -0.51 -10.24 -5.71
CA ASN A 39 -1.56 -9.27 -5.36
C ASN A 39 -1.29 -8.49 -4.07
N TRP A 40 -0.08 -8.52 -3.54
CA TRP A 40 0.25 -7.72 -2.37
C TRP A 40 0.30 -6.24 -2.75
N VAL A 41 -0.21 -5.36 -1.88
CA VAL A 41 -0.32 -3.92 -2.14
C VAL A 41 0.33 -3.13 -1.02
N SER A 42 1.07 -2.08 -1.39
CA SER A 42 1.50 -1.01 -0.49
C SER A 42 0.72 0.26 -0.77
N ALA A 43 0.39 1.02 0.28
CA ALA A 43 -0.29 2.31 0.15
C ALA A 43 0.36 3.41 0.97
N ALA A 44 0.82 4.47 0.29
CA ALA A 44 1.36 5.65 0.94
C ALA A 44 0.56 6.92 0.62
N PRO A 45 0.18 7.72 1.64
CA PRO A 45 -0.45 9.00 1.43
C PRO A 45 0.55 10.00 0.84
N LEU A 46 0.09 10.81 -0.12
CA LEU A 46 0.91 11.79 -0.81
C LEU A 46 0.50 13.20 -0.42
N LYS A 47 1.44 13.93 0.18
CA LYS A 47 1.31 15.36 0.50
C LYS A 47 2.11 16.25 -0.47
N GLN A 48 3.26 15.75 -0.92
CA GLN A 48 4.19 16.46 -1.78
C GLN A 48 4.47 15.64 -3.05
N LYS A 49 4.92 16.32 -4.12
CA LYS A 49 5.18 15.69 -5.42
C LYS A 49 6.27 14.61 -5.39
N ASN A 50 7.26 14.72 -4.50
CA ASN A 50 8.34 13.75 -4.37
C ASN A 50 7.99 12.52 -3.52
N ALA A 51 6.82 12.51 -2.87
CA ALA A 51 6.43 11.44 -1.97
C ALA A 51 6.25 10.08 -2.70
N VAL A 52 5.94 10.10 -4.00
CA VAL A 52 5.87 8.88 -4.82
C VAL A 52 7.23 8.21 -4.91
N GLN A 53 8.29 8.98 -5.21
CA GLN A 53 9.66 8.47 -5.29
C GLN A 53 10.10 7.90 -3.94
N THR A 54 9.84 8.63 -2.85
CA THR A 54 10.17 8.17 -1.50
C THR A 54 9.50 6.84 -1.19
N HIS A 55 8.17 6.74 -1.38
CA HIS A 55 7.43 5.50 -1.17
C HIS A 55 7.98 4.35 -2.00
N LEU A 56 8.27 4.59 -3.28
CA LEU A 56 8.80 3.57 -4.19
C LEU A 56 10.17 3.05 -3.74
N CYS A 57 11.11 3.94 -3.43
CA CYS A 57 12.45 3.53 -2.98
C CYS A 57 12.39 2.78 -1.64
N GLU A 58 11.58 3.27 -0.69
CA GLU A 58 11.40 2.65 0.61
C GLU A 58 10.79 1.25 0.46
N ILE A 59 9.72 1.10 -0.32
CA ILE A 59 9.03 -0.18 -0.42
C ILE A 59 9.85 -1.22 -1.17
N ILE A 60 10.58 -0.84 -2.21
CA ILE A 60 11.50 -1.76 -2.90
C ILE A 60 12.56 -2.23 -1.92
N SER A 61 13.14 -1.32 -1.13
CA SER A 61 14.13 -1.67 -0.11
C SER A 61 13.56 -2.63 0.92
N VAL A 62 12.37 -2.38 1.46
CA VAL A 62 11.72 -3.28 2.44
C VAL A 62 11.45 -4.65 1.83
N LEU A 63 10.78 -4.70 0.67
CA LEU A 63 10.35 -5.94 0.02
C LEU A 63 11.53 -6.81 -0.41
N GLU A 64 12.60 -6.23 -0.96
CA GLU A 64 13.78 -6.99 -1.34
C GLU A 64 14.55 -7.51 -0.13
N ASN A 65 14.50 -6.83 1.02
CA ASN A 65 15.18 -7.25 2.26
C ASN A 65 14.37 -8.23 3.11
N LEU A 66 13.13 -8.58 2.74
CA LEU A 66 12.38 -9.66 3.39
C LEU A 66 13.19 -10.96 3.36
N GLU A 67 13.11 -11.75 4.43
CA GLU A 67 13.85 -13.02 4.55
C GLU A 67 13.56 -13.96 3.38
N SER A 68 12.28 -14.09 3.01
CA SER A 68 11.80 -14.81 1.84
C SER A 68 12.42 -14.32 0.53
N SER A 69 12.46 -13.00 0.31
CA SER A 69 13.09 -12.38 -0.87
C SER A 69 14.60 -12.65 -0.92
N GLN A 70 15.27 -12.72 0.22
CA GLN A 70 16.69 -13.10 0.29
C GLN A 70 16.90 -14.59 0.00
N ILE A 71 16.07 -15.47 0.57
CA ILE A 71 16.13 -16.93 0.35
C ILE A 71 15.86 -17.28 -1.12
N HIS A 72 14.87 -16.64 -1.73
CA HIS A 72 14.44 -16.92 -3.10
C HIS A 72 15.10 -16.03 -4.15
N ASN A 73 15.93 -15.07 -3.72
CA ASN A 73 16.54 -14.05 -4.56
C ASN A 73 15.52 -13.28 -5.41
N TRP A 74 14.37 -12.95 -4.82
CA TRP A 74 13.36 -12.10 -5.45
C TRP A 74 13.85 -10.65 -5.46
N ARG A 75 13.76 -10.02 -6.63
CA ARG A 75 14.18 -8.64 -6.87
C ARG A 75 13.22 -7.97 -7.82
N VAL A 76 13.05 -6.67 -7.64
CA VAL A 76 12.24 -5.85 -8.54
C VAL A 76 12.95 -5.78 -9.88
N SER A 77 12.29 -6.29 -10.92
CA SER A 77 12.84 -6.28 -12.28
C SER A 77 12.17 -5.20 -13.12
N PHE A 78 10.87 -5.00 -12.91
CA PHE A 78 10.07 -4.10 -13.71
C PHE A 78 9.13 -3.27 -12.84
N ILE A 79 8.93 -2.01 -13.24
CA ILE A 79 7.88 -1.16 -12.72
C ILE A 79 7.02 -0.71 -13.90
N CYS A 80 5.72 -0.95 -13.79
CA CYS A 80 4.71 -0.47 -14.71
C CYS A 80 3.96 0.68 -14.05
N HIS A 81 3.81 1.79 -14.76
CA HIS A 81 3.03 2.94 -14.31
C HIS A 81 2.26 3.54 -15.48
N ASP A 82 1.14 4.17 -15.19
CA ASP A 82 0.27 4.82 -16.18
C ASP A 82 0.70 6.28 -16.47
N ASN A 83 1.31 6.95 -15.48
CA ASN A 83 1.56 8.40 -15.52
C ASN A 83 3.05 8.74 -15.69
N ALA A 84 3.45 9.05 -16.93
CA ALA A 84 4.84 9.36 -17.29
C ALA A 84 5.48 10.53 -16.55
N LYS A 85 4.70 11.44 -15.94
CA LYS A 85 5.25 12.69 -15.38
C LYS A 85 6.10 12.50 -14.14
N GLU A 86 5.81 11.50 -13.31
CA GLU A 86 6.53 11.25 -12.06
C GLU A 86 7.92 10.64 -12.30
N PHE A 87 8.08 9.92 -13.41
CA PHE A 87 9.35 9.35 -13.85
C PHE A 87 10.13 10.25 -14.82
N LEU A 88 9.68 11.49 -15.05
CA LEU A 88 10.49 12.51 -15.74
C LEU A 88 11.64 13.04 -14.85
N ASP A 89 11.64 12.73 -13.55
CA ASP A 89 12.78 13.06 -12.69
C ASP A 89 13.98 12.19 -13.05
N ARG A 90 15.07 12.85 -13.48
CA ARG A 90 16.34 12.19 -13.78
C ARG A 90 16.89 11.43 -12.59
N LYS A 91 16.65 11.88 -11.35
CA LYS A 91 17.15 11.20 -10.14
C LYS A 91 16.51 9.83 -9.98
N LEU A 92 15.19 9.73 -10.12
CA LEU A 92 14.48 8.46 -10.00
C LEU A 92 14.88 7.52 -11.14
N SER A 93 14.95 8.03 -12.38
CA SER A 93 15.39 7.23 -13.53
C SER A 93 16.83 6.70 -13.37
N SER A 94 17.76 7.52 -12.87
CA SER A 94 19.14 7.09 -12.57
C SER A 94 19.17 6.02 -11.48
N TRP A 95 18.45 6.22 -10.37
CA TRP A 95 18.39 5.25 -9.29
C TRP A 95 17.83 3.89 -9.76
N LEU A 96 16.73 3.90 -10.52
CA LEU A 96 16.16 2.67 -11.08
C LEU A 96 17.15 1.95 -12.00
N HIS A 97 17.88 2.69 -12.84
CA HIS A 97 18.91 2.13 -13.69
C HIS A 97 20.07 1.52 -12.88
N GLU A 98 20.51 2.17 -11.80
CA GLU A 98 21.54 1.65 -10.88
C GLU A 98 21.09 0.36 -10.18
N CYS A 99 19.80 0.27 -9.82
CA CYS A 99 19.19 -0.94 -9.28
C CYS A 99 18.93 -2.02 -10.34
N GLY A 100 19.11 -1.72 -11.63
CA GLY A 100 18.79 -2.62 -12.74
C GLY A 100 17.29 -2.79 -13.03
N ILE A 101 16.46 -1.87 -12.51
CA ILE A 101 15.00 -1.91 -12.63
C ILE A 101 14.57 -1.22 -13.94
N GLN A 102 13.75 -1.91 -14.73
CA GLN A 102 13.27 -1.39 -16.02
C GLN A 102 11.87 -0.78 -15.89
N LEU A 103 11.72 0.45 -16.38
CA LEU A 103 10.41 1.09 -16.50
C LEU A 103 9.66 0.55 -17.72
N GLN A 104 8.50 -0.04 -17.49
CA GLN A 104 7.55 -0.42 -18.52
C GLN A 104 6.53 0.70 -18.65
N VAL A 105 6.72 1.58 -19.63
CA VAL A 105 5.67 2.53 -20.02
C VAL A 105 4.59 1.73 -20.73
N THR A 106 3.37 1.77 -20.20
CA THR A 106 2.23 1.08 -20.81
C THR A 106 2.00 1.61 -22.22
N VAL A 107 2.26 0.77 -23.23
CA VAL A 107 1.71 1.00 -24.56
C VAL A 107 0.17 0.92 -24.45
N PRO A 108 -0.61 1.71 -25.22
CA PRO A 108 -2.07 1.75 -25.14
C PRO A 108 -2.79 0.39 -25.25
N TYR A 109 -2.08 -0.66 -25.65
CA TYR A 109 -2.59 -2.02 -25.84
C TYR A 109 -2.25 -3.00 -24.69
N ALA A 110 -1.61 -2.56 -23.59
CA ALA A 110 -1.31 -3.38 -22.41
C ALA A 110 -2.50 -3.51 -21.42
N TYR A 111 -3.74 -3.46 -21.93
CA TYR A 111 -4.99 -3.34 -21.17
C TYR A 111 -5.19 -4.38 -20.06
N LYS A 112 -4.66 -5.60 -20.23
CA LYS A 112 -4.87 -6.69 -19.24
C LYS A 112 -4.11 -6.47 -17.93
N GLN A 113 -2.91 -5.88 -17.98
CA GLN A 113 -2.06 -5.68 -16.80
C GLN A 113 -2.47 -4.43 -16.04
N VAL A 114 -2.72 -3.34 -16.77
CA VAL A 114 -3.31 -2.11 -16.21
C VAL A 114 -4.65 -2.41 -15.55
N GLY A 115 -5.51 -3.17 -16.23
CA GLY A 115 -6.81 -3.57 -15.69
C GLY A 115 -6.74 -4.45 -14.44
N LYS A 116 -5.58 -4.99 -14.06
CA LYS A 116 -5.40 -5.70 -12.79
C LYS A 116 -5.17 -4.71 -11.64
N ALA A 117 -4.23 -3.78 -11.82
CA ALA A 117 -3.97 -2.72 -10.87
C ALA A 117 -5.20 -1.82 -10.68
N GLU A 118 -5.87 -1.42 -11.77
CA GLU A 118 -7.11 -0.63 -11.72
C GLU A 118 -8.21 -1.33 -10.90
N ARG A 119 -8.41 -2.65 -11.11
CA ARG A 119 -9.38 -3.42 -10.33
C ARG A 119 -9.03 -3.50 -8.85
N MET A 120 -7.73 -3.63 -8.53
CA MET A 120 -7.27 -3.62 -7.14
C MET A 120 -7.56 -2.26 -6.50
N ASN A 121 -7.28 -1.16 -7.21
CA ASN A 121 -7.54 0.19 -6.74
C ASN A 121 -9.03 0.42 -6.47
N TRP A 122 -9.91 -0.03 -7.37
CA TRP A 122 -11.37 0.01 -7.13
C TRP A 122 -11.78 -0.81 -5.91
N THR A 123 -11.22 -2.01 -5.74
CA THR A 123 -11.53 -2.85 -4.57
C THR A 123 -11.14 -2.14 -3.27
N ILE A 124 -9.95 -1.53 -3.25
CA ILE A 124 -9.44 -0.76 -2.11
C ILE A 124 -10.36 0.43 -1.82
N GLU A 125 -10.74 1.20 -2.84
CA GLU A 125 -11.62 2.36 -2.68
C GLU A 125 -13.01 1.98 -2.18
N GLU A 126 -13.62 0.93 -2.73
CA GLU A 126 -14.93 0.44 -2.29
C GLU A 126 -14.90 -0.04 -0.83
N MET A 127 -13.87 -0.80 -0.45
CA MET A 127 -13.69 -1.25 0.93
C MET A 127 -13.50 -0.08 1.89
N ALA A 128 -12.65 0.88 1.52
CA ALA A 128 -12.34 2.07 2.30
C ALA A 128 -13.61 2.91 2.54
N GLN A 129 -14.37 3.21 1.48
CA GLN A 129 -15.64 3.94 1.57
C GLN A 129 -16.69 3.20 2.40
N THR A 130 -16.75 1.87 2.27
CA THR A 130 -17.69 1.05 3.06
C THR A 130 -17.35 1.11 4.54
N MET A 131 -16.07 1.02 4.92
CA MET A 131 -15.63 1.14 6.31
C MET A 131 -15.94 2.53 6.90
N LEU A 132 -15.75 3.60 6.12
CA LEU A 132 -16.13 4.95 6.56
C LEU A 132 -17.64 5.08 6.79
N ALA A 133 -18.44 4.55 5.87
CA ALA A 133 -19.90 4.60 5.98
C ALA A 133 -20.42 3.80 7.19
N ASP A 134 -19.86 2.61 7.45
CA ASP A 134 -20.21 1.77 8.60
C ASP A 134 -19.84 2.45 9.94
N ALA A 135 -18.71 3.15 9.97
CA ALA A 135 -18.22 3.87 11.14
C ALA A 135 -18.84 5.26 11.36
N ASP A 136 -19.72 5.73 10.46
CA ASP A 136 -20.25 7.10 10.43
C ASP A 136 -19.13 8.17 10.46
N LEU A 137 -18.04 7.90 9.73
CA LEU A 137 -16.89 8.81 9.62
C LEU A 137 -16.88 9.54 8.28
N LEU A 138 -16.35 10.77 8.32
CA LEU A 138 -16.29 11.65 7.16
C LEU A 138 -15.14 11.28 6.21
N LEU A 139 -15.32 11.58 4.91
CA LEU A 139 -14.37 11.23 3.84
C LEU A 139 -12.96 11.81 4.00
N TYR A 140 -12.73 12.79 4.88
CA TYR A 140 -11.38 13.30 5.13
C TYR A 140 -10.56 12.35 6.03
N PHE A 141 -11.17 11.39 6.72
CA PHE A 141 -10.43 10.27 7.31
C PHE A 141 -10.04 9.35 6.16
N ARG A 142 -8.76 9.38 5.75
CA ARG A 142 -8.27 8.61 4.59
C ARG A 142 -7.33 7.46 4.99
N GLU A 143 -7.20 7.25 6.29
CA GLU A 143 -6.54 6.12 6.93
C GLU A 143 -7.28 4.79 6.65
N ASP A 144 -8.56 4.87 6.28
CA ASP A 144 -9.39 3.76 5.77
C ASP A 144 -8.73 3.03 4.59
N ILE A 145 -8.05 3.73 3.68
CA ILE A 145 -7.31 3.11 2.57
C ILE A 145 -6.21 2.19 3.08
N LYS A 146 -5.42 2.65 4.06
CA LYS A 146 -4.36 1.82 4.66
C LYS A 146 -4.96 0.61 5.37
N CYS A 147 -6.06 0.82 6.08
CA CYS A 147 -6.79 -0.28 6.73
C CYS A 147 -7.26 -1.31 5.69
N ALA A 148 -7.84 -0.87 4.57
CA ALA A 148 -8.33 -1.74 3.50
C ALA A 148 -7.18 -2.55 2.89
N VAL A 149 -6.06 -1.90 2.59
CA VAL A 149 -4.86 -2.53 2.03
C VAL A 149 -4.29 -3.58 2.99
N TYR A 150 -4.17 -3.24 4.28
CA TYR A 150 -3.70 -4.17 5.29
C TYR A 150 -4.60 -5.41 5.39
N ILE A 151 -5.92 -5.22 5.41
CA ILE A 151 -6.89 -6.32 5.44
C ILE A 151 -6.76 -7.17 4.17
N LEU A 152 -6.73 -6.55 2.99
CA LEU A 152 -6.59 -7.26 1.70
C LEU A 152 -5.33 -8.09 1.62
N ASN A 153 -4.20 -7.59 2.12
CA ASN A 153 -2.94 -8.34 2.19
C ASN A 153 -3.05 -9.59 3.09
N CYS A 154 -3.95 -9.57 4.08
CA CYS A 154 -4.20 -10.68 4.99
C CYS A 154 -5.36 -11.59 4.57
N LEU A 155 -6.07 -11.27 3.50
CA LEU A 155 -7.17 -12.08 2.97
C LEU A 155 -6.71 -12.99 1.83
N PRO A 156 -7.28 -14.21 1.70
CA PRO A 156 -7.04 -15.05 0.54
C PRO A 156 -7.40 -14.36 -0.78
N THR A 157 -6.64 -14.63 -1.83
CA THR A 157 -6.93 -14.12 -3.17
C THR A 157 -6.96 -15.25 -4.19
N SER A 158 -7.91 -15.19 -5.14
CA SER A 158 -8.04 -16.21 -6.20
C SER A 158 -6.85 -16.24 -7.18
N THR A 159 -6.00 -15.21 -7.14
CA THR A 159 -4.77 -15.13 -7.94
C THR A 159 -3.71 -16.12 -7.48
N LEU A 160 -3.77 -16.52 -6.21
CA LEU A 160 -2.84 -17.42 -5.54
C LEU A 160 -3.49 -18.79 -5.31
N PRO A 161 -2.70 -19.88 -5.30
CA PRO A 161 -3.23 -21.21 -5.06
C PRO A 161 -3.59 -21.43 -3.59
N LYS A 162 -4.50 -22.38 -3.32
CA LYS A 162 -4.79 -22.94 -1.99
C LYS A 162 -5.19 -21.90 -0.92
N ASP A 163 -6.00 -20.90 -1.32
CA ASP A 163 -6.48 -19.84 -0.42
C ASP A 163 -5.35 -19.09 0.31
N MET A 164 -4.18 -18.99 -0.35
CA MET A 164 -3.04 -18.26 0.17
C MET A 164 -3.29 -16.75 0.13
N THR A 165 -2.82 -16.06 1.17
CA THR A 165 -2.91 -14.60 1.26
C THR A 165 -1.71 -13.93 0.56
N PRO A 166 -1.85 -12.68 0.07
CA PRO A 166 -0.71 -11.94 -0.45
C PRO A 166 0.44 -11.80 0.57
N TYR A 167 0.10 -11.60 1.85
CA TYR A 167 1.08 -11.57 2.94
C TYR A 167 1.84 -12.89 3.05
N GLU A 168 1.14 -14.03 3.03
CA GLU A 168 1.75 -15.38 3.04
C GLU A 168 2.70 -15.59 1.87
N ALA A 169 2.29 -15.17 0.68
CA ALA A 169 3.10 -15.35 -0.54
C ALA A 169 4.41 -14.54 -0.50
N LEU A 170 4.39 -13.35 0.10
CA LEU A 170 5.59 -12.55 0.27
C LEU A 170 6.42 -12.96 1.48
N HIS A 171 5.81 -13.18 2.65
CA HIS A 171 6.56 -13.38 3.90
C HIS A 171 6.87 -14.84 4.20
N SER A 172 6.34 -15.78 3.41
CA SER A 172 6.43 -17.22 3.68
C SER A 172 5.88 -17.63 5.05
N SER A 173 5.02 -16.80 5.64
CA SER A 173 4.40 -16.99 6.95
C SER A 173 2.95 -16.51 6.93
N LYS A 174 2.08 -17.17 7.69
CA LYS A 174 0.67 -16.76 7.81
C LYS A 174 0.54 -15.45 8.57
N PRO A 175 -0.30 -14.50 8.13
CA PRO A 175 -0.60 -13.35 8.94
C PRO A 175 -1.34 -13.82 10.20
N ASP A 176 -0.96 -13.29 11.36
CA ASP A 176 -1.86 -13.29 12.51
C ASP A 176 -2.98 -12.28 12.23
N VAL A 177 -4.22 -12.66 12.48
CA VAL A 177 -5.40 -11.78 12.31
C VAL A 177 -6.17 -11.63 13.62
N SER A 178 -5.67 -12.18 14.74
CA SER A 178 -6.31 -12.11 16.06
C SER A 178 -6.40 -10.68 16.60
N HIS A 179 -5.52 -9.80 16.13
CA HIS A 179 -5.50 -8.37 16.46
C HIS A 179 -6.51 -7.56 15.65
N PHE A 180 -7.23 -8.15 14.68
CA PHE A 180 -8.16 -7.39 13.86
C PHE A 180 -9.28 -6.78 14.72
N ARG A 181 -9.56 -5.51 14.47
CA ARG A 181 -10.62 -4.74 15.10
C ARG A 181 -11.49 -4.10 14.02
N VAL A 182 -12.74 -3.83 14.40
CA VAL A 182 -13.69 -3.13 13.53
C VAL A 182 -13.18 -1.70 13.33
N PHE A 183 -13.04 -1.28 12.08
CA PHE A 183 -12.70 0.10 11.75
C PHE A 183 -13.72 1.05 12.38
N GLY A 184 -13.27 2.15 12.98
CA GLY A 184 -14.15 3.08 13.67
C GLY A 184 -14.49 2.70 15.12
N CYS A 185 -14.00 1.57 15.63
CA CYS A 185 -14.28 1.20 17.02
C CYS A 185 -13.55 2.12 18.01
N GLN A 186 -14.15 2.30 19.20
CA GLN A 186 -13.51 3.00 20.31
C GLN A 186 -12.22 2.29 20.72
N CYS A 187 -11.15 3.06 20.90
CA CYS A 187 -9.86 2.56 21.39
C CYS A 187 -9.25 3.51 22.42
N TRP A 188 -8.22 3.04 23.11
CA TRP A 188 -7.45 3.83 24.07
C TRP A 188 -5.98 3.75 23.70
N PHE A 189 -5.33 4.90 23.54
CA PHE A 189 -3.91 4.96 23.22
C PHE A 189 -3.12 5.63 24.35
N PHE A 190 -1.91 5.15 24.55
CA PHE A 190 -0.99 5.69 25.53
C PHE A 190 -0.47 7.05 25.07
N ILE A 191 -0.46 8.01 26.00
CA ILE A 191 0.05 9.35 25.78
C ILE A 191 1.55 9.32 26.06
N SER A 192 2.39 9.86 25.18
CA SER A 192 3.84 9.94 25.44
C SER A 192 4.14 10.75 26.71
N GLU A 193 5.15 10.34 27.48
CA GLU A 193 5.51 10.98 28.76
C GLU A 193 5.79 12.49 28.60
N GLU A 194 6.29 12.91 27.44
CA GLU A 194 6.60 14.30 27.09
C GLU A 194 5.37 15.23 27.11
N ILE A 195 4.17 14.69 26.84
CA ILE A 195 2.92 15.47 26.80
C ILE A 195 1.97 15.09 27.95
N GLN A 196 2.36 14.15 28.81
CA GLN A 196 1.60 13.83 30.02
C GLN A 196 1.64 14.99 31.01
N THR A 197 0.50 15.27 31.63
CA THR A 197 0.40 16.25 32.71
C THR A 197 0.49 15.54 34.05
N LYS A 198 1.17 16.16 35.02
CA LYS A 198 1.29 15.60 36.38
C LYS A 198 -0.10 15.43 37.01
N GLY A 199 -0.49 14.18 37.28
CA GLY A 199 -1.80 13.82 37.81
C GLY A 199 -2.93 13.69 36.77
N GLY A 200 -2.59 13.75 35.47
CA GLY A 200 -3.52 13.49 34.37
C GLY A 200 -3.65 12.01 34.03
N SER A 201 -4.54 11.68 33.09
CA SER A 201 -4.63 10.34 32.50
C SER A 201 -3.41 10.04 31.63
N ASN A 202 -2.91 8.81 31.70
CA ASN A 202 -1.86 8.31 30.81
C ASN A 202 -2.40 7.81 29.46
N TYR A 203 -3.74 7.78 29.32
CA TYR A 203 -4.42 7.28 28.13
C TYR A 203 -5.44 8.30 27.63
N ARG A 204 -5.58 8.36 26.31
CA ARG A 204 -6.66 9.09 25.64
C ARG A 204 -7.55 8.12 24.88
N GLU A 205 -8.84 8.40 24.95
CA GLU A 205 -9.82 7.78 24.08
C GLU A 205 -9.60 8.23 22.64
N GLY A 206 -9.77 7.32 21.70
CA GLY A 206 -9.66 7.55 20.28
C GLY A 206 -10.55 6.61 19.48
N ILE A 207 -10.42 6.70 18.17
CA ILE A 207 -11.10 5.87 17.19
C ILE A 207 -10.03 5.07 16.44
N PHE A 208 -10.23 3.77 16.29
CA PHE A 208 -9.35 2.92 15.51
C PHE A 208 -9.54 3.21 14.01
N VAL A 209 -8.47 3.59 13.31
CA VAL A 209 -8.53 4.02 11.91
C VAL A 209 -7.61 3.24 10.96
N SER A 210 -6.57 2.56 11.45
CA SER A 210 -5.73 1.71 10.59
C SER A 210 -4.77 0.86 11.42
N TYR A 211 -4.16 -0.12 10.76
CA TYR A 211 -2.99 -0.82 11.25
C TYR A 211 -1.71 -0.13 10.76
N GLU A 212 -0.62 -0.32 11.49
CA GLU A 212 0.73 0.00 11.01
C GLU A 212 1.29 -1.25 10.31
N GLU A 213 1.91 -1.05 9.15
CA GLU A 213 2.64 -2.13 8.48
C GLU A 213 3.97 -2.34 9.23
N ASN A 214 4.18 -3.55 9.75
CA ASN A 214 5.41 -3.92 10.49
C ASN A 214 6.63 -4.03 9.57
#